data_AF-A0A497ANC7-F1
#
_entry.id   AF-A0A497ANC7-F1
#
_cell.length_a   1.000
_cell.length_b   1.000
_cell.length_c   1.000
_cell.angle_alpha   90.00
_cell.angle_beta   90.00
_cell.angle_gamma   90.00
#
_symmetry.space_group_name_H-M   'P 1'
#
loop_
_entity.id
_entity.type
_entity.pdbx_description
1 polymer ?
#
loop_
_entity_poly.entity_id
_entity_poly.type
_entity_poly.pdbx_seq_one_letter_code
_entity_poly.pdbx_strand_id
1 'polypeptide(L)'
;MFVAHITHEAVEDMGGIGTVIAGLTTSKAYGQAVSRTVLVGPLFSTDKPTAELLGPGGKILYSSLDEIYQDNWREKFGPIERTYNVGIIYGTRKIHEPYSGKAVDVEVLVFDLFAANEKRVNIFKASLYEKFDIPSDEFQNVWDFEQYIRLAEPAIAALKALGAMGQRQTVLLSHEYMGMPTVLKAILDGDENTKTVFYAHEVASVRPVVENTPGHDTTFYNVMNQAAENGQNLEDIFPQVVHNYKHPLVKAARHCDHVFAVGDFVRAELEFLDSRFARGNIDLVYNGIPAASLTMRQKRASQALLQEYAANLFG
;
A
#
# COMPACT_ATOMS: atom_id res chain seq x y z
N MET A 1 -16.33 -8.51 8.28
CA MET A 1 -15.10 -7.72 8.55
C MET A 1 -15.02 -6.52 7.60
N PHE A 2 -14.54 -5.37 8.04
CA PHE A 2 -14.18 -4.24 7.15
C PHE A 2 -12.69 -4.32 6.83
N VAL A 3 -12.30 -4.16 5.56
CA VAL A 3 -10.89 -4.10 5.18
C VAL A 3 -10.60 -2.81 4.42
N ALA A 4 -9.62 -2.05 4.87
CA ALA A 4 -9.07 -0.91 4.14
C ALA A 4 -7.70 -1.29 3.57
N HIS A 5 -7.51 -1.11 2.27
CA HIS A 5 -6.22 -1.26 1.60
C HIS A 5 -5.65 0.13 1.37
N ILE A 6 -4.60 0.48 2.11
CA ILE A 6 -3.92 1.76 1.96
C ILE A 6 -2.77 1.56 0.97
N THR A 7 -2.86 2.19 -0.19
CA THR A 7 -1.94 1.98 -1.32
C THR A 7 -1.88 3.21 -2.21
N HIS A 8 -0.74 3.36 -2.89
CA HIS A 8 -0.59 4.32 -3.99
C HIS A 8 -1.39 3.89 -5.23
N GLU A 9 -1.69 2.60 -5.39
CA GLU A 9 -2.43 2.05 -6.53
C GLU A 9 -3.96 2.00 -6.31
N ALA A 10 -4.50 2.89 -5.47
CA ALA A 10 -5.94 2.89 -5.13
C ALA A 10 -6.82 3.20 -6.35
N VAL A 11 -6.30 3.99 -7.29
CA VAL A 11 -6.98 4.42 -8.52
C VAL A 11 -6.25 3.91 -9.76
N GLU A 12 -4.95 4.12 -9.84
CA GLU A 12 -4.13 3.81 -11.02
C GLU A 12 -3.27 2.58 -10.78
N ASP A 13 -3.21 1.71 -11.77
CA ASP A 13 -2.31 0.57 -11.76
C ASP A 13 -0.91 1.06 -12.18
N MET A 14 -0.01 1.14 -11.21
CA MET A 14 1.36 1.62 -11.41
C MET A 14 2.40 0.50 -11.31
N GLY A 15 1.99 -0.69 -10.88
CA GLY A 15 2.91 -1.75 -10.53
C GLY A 15 2.21 -3.09 -10.34
N GLY A 16 2.72 -3.89 -9.40
CA GLY A 16 2.18 -5.21 -9.10
C GLY A 16 1.03 -5.20 -8.09
N ILE A 17 0.88 -4.14 -7.30
CA ILE A 17 -0.02 -4.13 -6.14
C ILE A 17 -1.49 -4.14 -6.59
N GLY A 18 -1.83 -3.39 -7.64
CA GLY A 18 -3.16 -3.38 -8.25
C GLY A 18 -3.59 -4.77 -8.71
N THR A 19 -2.68 -5.52 -9.32
CA THR A 19 -2.91 -6.93 -9.70
C THR A 19 -3.17 -7.82 -8.47
N VAL A 20 -2.41 -7.65 -7.39
CA VAL A 20 -2.63 -8.41 -6.14
C VAL A 20 -3.98 -8.09 -5.53
N ILE A 21 -4.35 -6.81 -5.44
CA ILE A 21 -5.67 -6.38 -4.94
C ILE A 21 -6.80 -6.94 -5.81
N ALA A 22 -6.64 -6.94 -7.13
CA ALA A 22 -7.61 -7.56 -8.04
C ALA A 22 -7.76 -9.07 -7.79
N GLY A 23 -6.66 -9.80 -7.63
CA GLY A 23 -6.69 -11.22 -7.28
C GLY A 23 -7.36 -11.48 -5.93
N LEU A 24 -7.06 -10.68 -4.90
CA LEU A 24 -7.66 -10.81 -3.57
C LEU A 24 -9.17 -10.57 -3.60
N THR A 25 -9.59 -9.39 -4.09
CA THR A 25 -10.99 -8.92 -4.04
C THR A 25 -11.93 -9.73 -4.92
N THR A 26 -11.43 -10.33 -6.00
CA THR A 26 -12.23 -11.23 -6.88
C THR A 26 -12.22 -12.68 -6.43
N SER A 27 -11.43 -13.03 -5.40
CA SER A 27 -11.42 -14.38 -4.84
C SER A 27 -12.67 -14.66 -4.00
N LYS A 28 -13.16 -15.90 -4.09
CA LYS A 28 -14.34 -16.34 -3.32
C LYS A 28 -14.09 -16.29 -1.82
N ALA A 29 -12.90 -16.70 -1.38
CA ALA A 29 -12.54 -16.75 0.03
C ALA A 29 -12.56 -15.35 0.65
N TYR A 30 -11.99 -14.36 -0.05
CA TYR A 30 -12.01 -12.97 0.41
C TYR A 30 -13.45 -12.43 0.50
N GLY A 31 -14.26 -12.60 -0.55
CA GLY A 31 -15.66 -12.13 -0.55
C GLY A 31 -16.56 -12.80 0.49
N GLN A 32 -16.20 -14.00 0.99
CA GLN A 32 -16.90 -14.65 2.10
C GLN A 32 -16.51 -14.10 3.48
N ALA A 33 -15.26 -13.65 3.65
CA ALA A 33 -14.74 -13.15 4.92
C ALA A 33 -14.89 -11.63 5.09
N VAL A 34 -14.80 -10.89 3.99
CA VAL A 34 -14.78 -9.43 3.95
C VAL A 34 -16.11 -8.92 3.44
N SER A 35 -16.81 -8.15 4.27
CA SER A 35 -18.13 -7.62 3.95
C SER A 35 -18.09 -6.22 3.34
N ARG A 36 -16.95 -5.53 3.44
CA ARG A 36 -16.72 -4.21 2.84
C ARG A 36 -15.23 -3.97 2.66
N THR A 37 -14.88 -3.50 1.47
CA THR A 37 -13.50 -3.20 1.07
C THR A 37 -13.43 -1.77 0.58
N VAL A 38 -12.48 -1.01 1.12
CA VAL A 38 -12.18 0.35 0.69
C VAL A 38 -10.72 0.45 0.29
N LEU A 39 -10.46 0.94 -0.91
CA LEU A 39 -9.12 1.34 -1.35
C LEU A 39 -8.87 2.79 -0.94
N VAL A 40 -7.75 3.06 -0.30
CA VAL A 40 -7.40 4.38 0.22
C VAL A 40 -6.06 4.81 -0.36
N GLY A 41 -5.99 6.00 -0.93
CA GLY A 41 -4.75 6.53 -1.51
C GLY A 41 -4.76 8.04 -1.73
N PRO A 42 -3.62 8.62 -2.12
CA PRO A 42 -3.54 10.03 -2.51
C PRO A 42 -4.11 10.23 -3.93
N LEU A 43 -4.54 11.46 -4.20
CA LEU A 43 -4.80 11.94 -5.55
C LEU A 43 -3.48 12.45 -6.13
N PHE A 44 -3.00 11.86 -7.24
CA PHE A 44 -1.71 12.26 -7.82
C PHE A 44 -1.78 13.53 -8.66
N SER A 45 -2.95 13.84 -9.23
CA SER A 45 -3.15 15.03 -10.05
C SER A 45 -4.61 15.46 -10.01
N THR A 46 -4.82 16.77 -10.01
CA THR A 46 -6.12 17.44 -10.12
C THR A 46 -6.48 17.80 -11.56
N ASP A 47 -5.61 17.52 -12.53
CA ASP A 47 -5.79 17.93 -13.93
C ASP A 47 -6.67 16.97 -14.72
N LYS A 48 -7.00 15.81 -14.13
CA LYS A 48 -7.82 14.80 -14.77
C LYS A 48 -9.30 15.20 -14.74
N PRO A 49 -10.07 14.87 -15.80
CA PRO A 49 -11.52 15.05 -15.77
C PRO A 49 -12.15 14.31 -14.59
N THR A 50 -13.20 14.89 -14.01
CA THR A 50 -13.95 14.32 -12.87
C THR A 50 -14.27 12.83 -13.05
N ALA A 51 -14.68 12.41 -14.24
CA ALA A 51 -15.05 11.02 -14.54
C ALA A 51 -13.89 10.01 -14.44
N GLU A 52 -12.65 10.49 -14.44
CA GLU A 52 -11.43 9.66 -14.41
C GLU A 52 -10.75 9.65 -13.04
N LEU A 53 -11.19 10.47 -12.08
CA LEU A 53 -10.57 10.60 -10.76
C LEU A 53 -10.61 9.32 -9.91
N LEU A 54 -11.55 8.40 -10.19
CA LEU A 54 -11.62 7.07 -9.57
C LEU A 54 -11.27 5.93 -10.55
N GLY A 55 -10.64 6.28 -11.68
CA GLY A 55 -10.24 5.37 -12.74
C GLY A 55 -11.39 5.00 -13.69
N PRO A 56 -11.11 4.22 -14.75
CA PRO A 56 -12.10 3.88 -15.77
C PRO A 56 -13.36 3.21 -15.19
N GLY A 57 -14.53 3.80 -15.48
CA GLY A 57 -15.82 3.30 -14.98
C GLY A 57 -16.10 3.60 -13.51
N GLY A 58 -15.31 4.48 -12.88
CA GLY A 58 -15.56 4.97 -11.53
C GLY A 58 -16.86 5.76 -11.42
N LYS A 59 -17.58 5.57 -10.31
CA LYS A 59 -18.76 6.34 -9.94
C LYS A 59 -18.44 7.16 -8.70
N ILE A 60 -18.38 8.48 -8.86
CA ILE A 60 -18.19 9.41 -7.74
C ILE A 60 -19.52 9.57 -7.00
N LEU A 61 -19.46 9.40 -5.67
CA LEU A 61 -20.56 9.68 -4.75
C LEU A 61 -20.33 11.01 -4.02
N TYR A 62 -19.07 11.37 -3.82
CA TYR A 62 -18.66 12.61 -3.17
C TYR A 62 -17.35 13.11 -3.77
N SER A 63 -17.27 14.40 -4.09
CA SER A 63 -16.02 15.08 -4.45
C SER A 63 -16.11 16.53 -3.99
N SER A 64 -15.17 16.95 -3.14
CA SER A 64 -15.03 18.36 -2.79
C SER A 64 -14.48 19.21 -3.93
N LEU A 65 -13.69 18.61 -4.83
CA LEU A 65 -13.07 19.32 -5.95
C LEU A 65 -14.09 19.67 -7.04
N ASP A 66 -15.06 18.78 -7.24
CA ASP A 66 -16.06 18.88 -8.31
C ASP A 66 -17.45 19.32 -7.82
N GLU A 67 -17.55 19.69 -6.53
CA GLU A 67 -18.82 20.04 -5.85
C GLU A 67 -19.91 18.95 -5.96
N ILE A 68 -19.49 17.68 -5.96
CA ILE A 68 -20.40 16.52 -6.02
C ILE A 68 -20.72 16.06 -4.60
N TYR A 69 -21.99 16.14 -4.21
CA TYR A 69 -22.46 15.80 -2.87
C TYR A 69 -23.69 14.90 -2.92
N GLN A 70 -23.52 13.60 -3.24
CA GLN A 70 -24.64 12.66 -3.14
C GLN A 70 -24.92 12.30 -1.68
N ASP A 71 -26.18 11.99 -1.39
CA ASP A 71 -26.66 11.59 -0.06
C ASP A 71 -26.22 12.56 1.05
N ASN A 72 -25.82 12.01 2.21
CA ASN A 72 -25.35 12.76 3.37
C ASN A 72 -23.83 12.76 3.52
N TRP A 73 -23.07 12.48 2.45
CA TRP A 73 -21.60 12.40 2.53
C TRP A 73 -20.95 13.72 2.92
N ARG A 74 -21.54 14.86 2.53
CA ARG A 74 -21.04 16.20 2.90
C ARG A 74 -21.07 16.45 4.41
N GLU A 75 -22.08 15.93 5.11
CA GLU A 75 -22.17 16.04 6.56
C GLU A 75 -21.06 15.24 7.26
N LYS A 76 -20.64 14.12 6.64
CA LYS A 76 -19.59 13.23 7.14
C LYS A 76 -18.18 13.71 6.82
N PHE A 77 -17.93 14.13 5.58
CA PHE A 77 -16.59 14.48 5.10
C PHE A 77 -16.25 15.95 5.25
N GLY A 78 -17.22 16.86 5.19
CA GLY A 78 -16.98 18.30 5.31
C GLY A 78 -16.23 18.71 6.59
N PRO A 79 -16.53 18.15 7.79
CA PRO A 79 -15.73 18.41 8.98
C PRO A 79 -14.27 17.94 8.86
N ILE A 80 -14.03 16.81 8.20
CA ILE A 80 -12.68 16.23 8.02
C ILE A 80 -11.86 17.16 7.12
N GLU A 81 -12.41 17.54 5.97
CA GLU A 81 -11.78 18.46 5.01
C GLU A 81 -11.39 19.78 5.68
N ARG A 82 -12.31 20.42 6.41
CA ARG A 82 -12.01 21.68 7.11
C ARG A 82 -10.90 21.53 8.14
N THR A 83 -10.89 20.42 8.86
CA THR A 83 -9.95 20.24 9.96
C THR A 83 -8.55 19.90 9.41
N TYR A 84 -8.45 19.06 8.37
CA TYR A 84 -7.18 18.63 7.76
C TYR A 84 -6.73 19.47 6.57
N ASN A 85 -7.58 20.38 6.08
CA ASN A 85 -7.38 21.15 4.84
C ASN A 85 -7.01 20.27 3.63
N VAL A 86 -7.83 19.24 3.39
CA VAL A 86 -7.65 18.29 2.29
C VAL A 86 -8.92 18.23 1.46
N GLY A 87 -8.79 17.86 0.18
CA GLY A 87 -9.94 17.45 -0.63
C GLY A 87 -10.22 15.96 -0.47
N ILE A 88 -11.49 15.56 -0.52
CA ILE A 88 -11.90 14.15 -0.45
C ILE A 88 -12.70 13.80 -1.70
N ILE A 89 -12.33 12.70 -2.34
CA ILE A 89 -13.09 12.06 -3.41
C ILE A 89 -13.44 10.65 -2.94
N TYR A 90 -14.73 10.32 -2.96
CA TYR A 90 -15.23 9.02 -2.54
C TYR A 90 -16.25 8.49 -3.52
N GLY A 91 -16.17 7.18 -3.78
CA GLY A 91 -17.09 6.51 -4.68
C GLY A 91 -16.75 5.04 -4.83
N THR A 92 -17.10 4.49 -5.98
CA THR A 92 -16.86 3.09 -6.30
C THR A 92 -16.17 2.94 -7.65
N ARG A 93 -15.31 1.94 -7.80
CA ARG A 93 -14.77 1.53 -9.10
C ARG A 93 -14.91 0.03 -9.30
N LYS A 94 -14.96 -0.39 -10.55
CA LYS A 94 -14.95 -1.80 -10.91
C LYS A 94 -13.52 -2.29 -11.05
N ILE A 95 -13.16 -3.29 -10.25
CA ILE A 95 -11.90 -4.03 -10.42
C ILE A 95 -12.19 -5.28 -11.24
N HIS A 96 -11.39 -5.47 -12.28
CA HIS A 96 -11.47 -6.63 -13.16
C HIS A 96 -10.27 -7.52 -12.92
N GLU A 97 -10.52 -8.82 -12.85
CA GLU A 97 -9.47 -9.81 -12.92
C GLU A 97 -9.29 -10.22 -14.40
N PRO A 98 -8.11 -10.01 -14.99
CA PRO A 98 -7.90 -10.09 -16.44
C PRO A 98 -8.24 -11.45 -17.07
N TYR A 99 -8.07 -12.55 -16.32
CA TYR A 99 -8.08 -13.90 -16.87
C TYR A 99 -9.45 -14.59 -16.76
N SER A 100 -10.08 -14.57 -15.60
CA SER A 100 -11.40 -15.17 -15.35
C SER A 100 -12.56 -14.28 -15.79
N GLY A 101 -12.28 -13.00 -16.07
CA GLY A 101 -13.30 -12.01 -16.40
C GLY A 101 -14.21 -11.64 -15.22
N LYS A 102 -13.89 -12.09 -14.01
CA LYS A 102 -14.59 -11.68 -12.80
C LYS A 102 -14.36 -10.21 -12.55
N ALA A 103 -15.41 -9.55 -12.07
CA ALA A 103 -15.32 -8.16 -11.66
C ALA A 103 -16.05 -7.95 -10.35
N VAL A 104 -15.54 -7.02 -9.55
CA VAL A 104 -16.14 -6.61 -8.28
C VAL A 104 -16.10 -5.09 -8.20
N ASP A 105 -17.20 -4.51 -7.71
CA ASP A 105 -17.22 -3.08 -7.38
C ASP A 105 -16.62 -2.92 -5.98
N VAL A 106 -15.59 -2.08 -5.87
CA VAL A 106 -14.95 -1.71 -4.61
C VAL A 106 -15.14 -0.24 -4.34
N GLU A 107 -15.18 0.12 -3.07
CA GLU A 107 -15.16 1.52 -2.68
C GLU A 107 -13.74 2.09 -2.78
N VAL A 108 -13.65 3.35 -3.15
CA VAL A 108 -12.39 4.08 -3.28
C VAL A 108 -12.52 5.42 -2.57
N LEU A 109 -11.49 5.74 -1.79
CA LEU A 109 -11.38 6.96 -1.02
C LEU A 109 -10.02 7.60 -1.31
N VAL A 110 -10.05 8.75 -1.98
CA VAL A 110 -8.87 9.43 -2.49
C VAL A 110 -8.80 10.83 -1.91
N PHE A 111 -7.59 11.32 -1.63
CA PHE A 111 -7.37 12.61 -0.99
C PHE A 111 -6.50 13.54 -1.82
N ASP A 112 -6.94 14.77 -2.00
CA ASP A 112 -6.06 15.87 -2.41
C ASP A 112 -5.32 16.39 -1.17
N LEU A 113 -4.00 16.24 -1.18
CA LEU A 113 -3.10 16.50 -0.05
C LEU A 113 -2.19 17.73 -0.25
N PHE A 114 -2.32 18.43 -1.37
CA PHE A 114 -1.42 19.55 -1.71
C PHE A 114 -1.51 20.69 -0.69
N ALA A 115 -2.71 20.95 -0.17
CA ALA A 115 -2.99 22.03 0.79
C ALA A 115 -3.06 21.57 2.26
N ALA A 116 -2.62 20.35 2.60
CA ALA A 116 -2.81 19.77 3.94
C ALA A 116 -2.39 20.70 5.09
N ASN A 117 -3.14 20.66 6.20
CA ASN A 117 -2.92 21.50 7.37
C ASN A 117 -1.58 21.19 8.06
N GLU A 118 -0.58 22.03 7.78
CA GLU A 118 0.80 21.85 8.26
C GLU A 118 0.92 21.72 9.78
N LYS A 119 0.11 22.46 10.55
CA LYS A 119 0.17 22.38 12.02
C LYS A 119 -0.18 20.99 12.52
N ARG A 120 -1.18 20.36 11.92
CA ARG A 120 -1.62 19.00 12.30
C ARG A 120 -0.64 17.95 11.82
N VAL A 121 -0.18 18.09 10.58
CA VAL A 121 0.90 17.25 10.03
C VAL A 121 2.13 17.27 10.94
N ASN A 122 2.55 18.44 11.43
CA ASN A 122 3.71 18.55 12.32
C ASN A 122 3.48 17.93 13.71
N ILE A 123 2.28 18.02 14.26
CA ILE A 123 1.92 17.30 15.51
C ILE A 123 2.02 15.80 15.28
N PHE A 124 1.49 15.30 14.16
CA PHE A 124 1.56 13.89 13.84
C PHE A 124 3.01 13.41 13.62
N LYS A 125 3.83 14.19 12.90
CA LYS A 125 5.28 13.92 12.76
C LYS A 125 5.99 13.81 14.11
N ALA A 126 5.68 14.70 15.05
CA ALA A 126 6.22 14.63 16.40
C ALA A 126 5.83 13.31 17.11
N SER A 127 4.55 12.90 17.02
CA SER A 127 4.11 11.62 17.58
C SER A 127 4.78 10.41 16.91
N LEU A 128 5.03 10.47 15.59
CA LEU A 128 5.75 9.41 14.87
C LEU A 128 7.20 9.31 15.34
N TYR A 129 7.86 10.43 15.57
CA TYR A 129 9.21 10.46 16.12
C TYR A 129 9.24 9.89 17.54
N GLU A 130 8.40 10.41 18.44
CA GLU A 130 8.36 10.02 19.86
C GLU A 130 8.06 8.52 20.07
N LYS A 131 7.23 7.93 19.22
CA LYS A 131 6.77 6.55 19.39
C LYS A 131 7.53 5.52 18.56
N PHE A 132 7.98 5.91 17.36
CA PHE A 132 8.49 4.98 16.35
C PHE A 132 9.87 5.34 15.80
N ASP A 133 10.49 6.43 16.29
CA ASP A 133 11.79 6.93 15.84
C ASP A 133 11.82 7.28 14.34
N ILE A 134 10.74 7.87 13.79
CA ILE A 134 10.68 8.31 12.38
C ILE A 134 11.12 9.78 12.29
N PRO A 135 12.32 10.10 11.73
CA PRO A 135 12.86 11.45 11.68
C PRO A 135 12.30 12.21 10.48
N SER A 136 11.08 12.71 10.63
CA SER A 136 10.36 13.38 9.52
C SER A 136 11.04 14.68 9.07
N ASP A 137 11.85 15.32 9.92
CA ASP A 137 12.60 16.53 9.63
C ASP A 137 13.69 16.31 8.55
N GLU A 138 14.27 15.11 8.48
CA GLU A 138 15.23 14.73 7.45
C GLU A 138 14.57 14.55 6.07
N PHE A 139 13.29 14.18 6.03
CA PHE A 139 12.61 13.75 4.80
C PHE A 139 11.43 14.62 4.36
N GLN A 140 11.05 15.64 5.12
CA GLN A 140 9.88 16.50 4.85
C GLN A 140 9.91 17.22 3.48
N ASN A 141 11.09 17.37 2.87
CA ASN A 141 11.24 17.96 1.53
C ASN A 141 11.04 16.92 0.41
N VAL A 142 10.94 15.63 0.73
CA VAL A 142 10.67 14.55 -0.22
C VAL A 142 9.16 14.36 -0.31
N TRP A 143 8.57 14.77 -1.44
CA TRP A 143 7.11 14.68 -1.64
C TRP A 143 6.58 13.25 -1.47
N ASP A 144 7.30 12.25 -1.97
CA ASP A 144 6.90 10.84 -1.82
C ASP A 144 6.76 10.40 -0.37
N PHE A 145 7.57 10.95 0.55
CA PHE A 145 7.43 10.71 1.98
C PHE A 145 6.27 11.54 2.55
N GLU A 146 6.32 12.85 2.28
CA GLU A 146 5.42 13.84 2.86
C GLU A 146 3.94 13.57 2.53
N GLN A 147 3.64 13.13 1.30
CA GLN A 147 2.26 12.84 0.88
C GLN A 147 1.62 11.75 1.75
N TYR A 148 2.35 10.69 2.11
CA TYR A 148 1.78 9.60 2.91
C TYR A 148 1.67 9.98 4.39
N ILE A 149 2.55 10.84 4.89
CA ILE A 149 2.37 11.46 6.22
C ILE A 149 1.08 12.30 6.24
N ARG A 150 0.86 13.13 5.22
CA ARG A 150 -0.34 13.98 5.10
C ARG A 150 -1.64 13.18 4.95
N LEU A 151 -1.58 12.02 4.32
CA LEU A 151 -2.71 11.12 4.13
C LEU A 151 -3.24 10.53 5.46
N ALA A 152 -2.35 10.25 6.41
CA ALA A 152 -2.62 9.35 7.53
C ALA A 152 -3.85 9.75 8.38
N GLU A 153 -3.84 10.94 8.97
CA GLU A 153 -4.92 11.39 9.84
C GLU A 153 -6.26 11.60 9.13
N PRO A 154 -6.34 12.27 7.95
CA PRO A 154 -7.61 12.40 7.24
C PRO A 154 -8.15 11.05 6.75
N ALA A 155 -7.29 10.12 6.34
CA ALA A 155 -7.70 8.76 5.97
C ALA A 155 -8.35 8.02 7.14
N ILE A 156 -7.74 8.04 8.33
CA ILE A 156 -8.32 7.43 9.54
C ILE A 156 -9.67 8.06 9.88
N ALA A 157 -9.76 9.39 9.85
CA ALA A 157 -11.01 10.09 10.15
C ALA A 157 -12.13 9.74 9.15
N ALA A 158 -11.81 9.65 7.85
CA ALA A 158 -12.77 9.31 6.81
C ALA A 158 -13.20 7.84 6.87
N LEU A 159 -12.28 6.92 7.18
CA LEU A 159 -12.60 5.51 7.41
C LEU A 159 -13.57 5.36 8.61
N LYS A 160 -13.33 6.09 9.70
CA LYS A 160 -14.29 6.15 10.83
C LYS A 160 -15.65 6.70 10.41
N ALA A 161 -15.69 7.74 9.57
CA ALA A 161 -16.93 8.29 9.03
C ALA A 161 -17.68 7.32 8.08
N LEU A 162 -16.94 6.41 7.44
CA LEU A 162 -17.50 5.28 6.68
C LEU A 162 -17.98 4.14 7.59
N GLY A 163 -17.77 4.20 8.90
CA GLY A 163 -18.16 3.16 9.85
C GLY A 163 -17.17 2.00 9.95
N ALA A 164 -15.90 2.25 9.59
CA ALA A 164 -14.79 1.42 10.05
C ALA A 164 -14.47 1.76 11.52
N MET A 165 -13.75 0.85 12.21
CA MET A 165 -13.25 1.02 13.57
C MET A 165 -14.37 1.09 14.63
N GLY A 166 -13.99 1.15 15.91
CA GLY A 166 -14.92 1.22 17.02
C GLY A 166 -15.64 -0.10 17.23
N GLN A 167 -16.94 -0.21 16.95
CA GLN A 167 -17.69 -1.45 17.16
C GLN A 167 -17.54 -2.47 16.03
N ARG A 168 -16.98 -2.07 14.88
CA ARG A 168 -16.80 -2.94 13.72
C ARG A 168 -15.37 -3.46 13.68
N GLN A 169 -15.21 -4.77 13.55
CA GLN A 169 -13.91 -5.36 13.29
C GLN A 169 -13.36 -4.85 11.95
N THR A 170 -12.21 -4.17 12.03
CA THR A 170 -11.54 -3.50 10.91
C THR A 170 -10.12 -4.01 10.77
N VAL A 171 -9.70 -4.28 9.54
CA VAL A 171 -8.29 -4.56 9.21
C VAL A 171 -7.80 -3.45 8.30
N LEU A 172 -6.66 -2.85 8.64
CA LEU A 172 -5.95 -1.89 7.82
C LEU A 172 -4.71 -2.58 7.24
N LEU A 173 -4.68 -2.69 5.91
CA LEU A 173 -3.58 -3.26 5.17
C LEU A 173 -2.74 -2.12 4.59
N SER A 174 -1.54 -1.93 5.13
CA SER A 174 -0.53 -1.05 4.57
C SER A 174 0.18 -1.77 3.44
N HIS A 175 -0.13 -1.45 2.19
CA HIS A 175 0.66 -1.94 1.07
C HIS A 175 1.95 -1.14 0.97
N GLU A 176 3.06 -1.83 1.23
CA GLU A 176 4.39 -1.22 1.24
C GLU A 176 4.51 0.01 2.18
N TYR A 177 5.65 0.72 2.11
CA TYR A 177 5.93 1.88 2.96
C TYR A 177 4.86 3.00 2.87
N MET A 178 4.11 3.05 1.77
CA MET A 178 3.10 4.08 1.47
C MET A 178 1.94 4.04 2.46
N GLY A 179 1.51 2.84 2.87
CA GLY A 179 0.41 2.71 3.83
C GLY A 179 0.83 2.94 5.28
N MET A 180 2.14 2.88 5.56
CA MET A 180 2.67 2.80 6.93
C MET A 180 2.24 3.98 7.81
N PRO A 181 2.31 5.24 7.37
CA PRO A 181 1.86 6.36 8.20
C PRO A 181 0.40 6.22 8.66
N THR A 182 -0.48 5.71 7.80
CA THR A 182 -1.90 5.53 8.14
C THR A 182 -2.11 4.42 9.18
N VAL A 183 -1.44 3.27 9.05
CA VAL A 183 -1.52 2.21 10.08
C VAL A 183 -0.84 2.61 11.39
N LEU A 184 0.28 3.34 11.34
CA LEU A 184 0.93 3.87 12.55
C LEU A 184 0.00 4.85 13.28
N LYS A 185 -0.77 5.66 12.55
CA LYS A 185 -1.81 6.50 13.16
C LYS A 185 -2.89 5.67 13.86
N ALA A 186 -3.31 4.55 13.27
CA ALA A 186 -4.26 3.64 13.92
C ALA A 186 -3.68 2.97 15.18
N ILE A 187 -2.40 2.62 15.16
CA ILE A 187 -1.67 2.11 16.35
C ILE A 187 -1.64 3.16 17.46
N LEU A 188 -1.40 4.43 17.12
CA LEU A 188 -1.45 5.54 18.09
C LEU A 188 -2.86 5.77 18.66
N ASP A 189 -3.92 5.52 17.88
CA ASP A 189 -5.30 5.63 18.34
C ASP A 189 -5.71 4.50 19.29
N GLY A 190 -5.08 3.32 19.19
CA GLY A 190 -5.24 2.21 20.14
C GLY A 190 -6.62 1.54 20.13
N ASP A 191 -7.33 1.52 19.00
CA ASP A 191 -8.62 0.84 18.89
C ASP A 191 -8.47 -0.69 18.86
N GLU A 192 -8.98 -1.37 19.90
CA GLU A 192 -8.89 -2.83 20.06
C GLU A 192 -9.55 -3.63 18.93
N ASN A 193 -10.56 -3.05 18.26
CA ASN A 193 -11.26 -3.71 17.16
C ASN A 193 -10.60 -3.47 15.79
N THR A 194 -9.49 -2.73 15.78
CA THR A 194 -8.70 -2.47 14.58
C THR A 194 -7.42 -3.32 14.60
N LYS A 195 -7.18 -4.05 13.51
CA LYS A 195 -5.94 -4.78 13.26
C LYS A 195 -5.15 -4.11 12.16
N THR A 196 -3.86 -3.96 12.39
CA THR A 196 -2.91 -3.34 11.48
C THR A 196 -1.99 -4.39 10.89
N VAL A 197 -1.85 -4.35 9.57
CA VAL A 197 -1.03 -5.31 8.85
C VAL A 197 -0.13 -4.56 7.88
N PHE A 198 1.17 -4.83 7.93
CA PHE A 198 2.09 -4.41 6.88
C PHE A 198 2.16 -5.48 5.81
N TYR A 199 1.82 -5.15 4.57
CA TYR A 199 1.84 -6.06 3.43
C TYR A 199 3.08 -5.76 2.58
N ALA A 200 4.14 -6.52 2.82
CA ALA A 200 5.45 -6.41 2.18
C ALA A 200 5.49 -7.22 0.88
N HIS A 201 5.50 -6.52 -0.25
CA HIS A 201 5.78 -7.06 -1.59
C HIS A 201 7.29 -7.08 -1.90
N GLU A 202 8.02 -6.17 -1.29
CA GLU A 202 9.48 -6.09 -1.21
C GLU A 202 9.90 -5.50 0.15
N VAL A 203 11.19 -5.51 0.46
CA VAL A 203 11.73 -4.66 1.54
C VAL A 203 12.37 -3.44 0.91
N ALA A 204 11.63 -2.33 0.85
CA ALA A 204 12.06 -1.11 0.14
C ALA A 204 13.40 -0.50 0.63
N SER A 205 13.85 -0.89 1.83
CA SER A 205 15.19 -0.55 2.35
C SER A 205 16.32 -1.31 1.65
N VAL A 206 16.05 -2.56 1.26
CA VAL A 206 17.03 -3.51 0.71
C VAL A 206 17.28 -3.27 -0.77
N ARG A 207 16.25 -2.91 -1.54
CA ARG A 207 16.35 -2.76 -2.99
C ARG A 207 17.51 -1.85 -3.45
N PRO A 208 17.70 -0.62 -2.92
CA PRO A 208 18.85 0.20 -3.31
C PRO A 208 20.20 -0.41 -2.91
N VAL A 209 20.25 -1.20 -1.82
CA VAL A 209 21.48 -1.89 -1.41
C VAL A 209 21.82 -2.97 -2.42
N VAL A 210 20.85 -3.80 -2.81
CA VAL A 210 21.02 -4.86 -3.81
C VAL A 210 21.40 -4.26 -5.17
N GLU A 211 20.69 -3.23 -5.63
CA GLU A 211 20.92 -2.64 -6.95
C GLU A 211 22.30 -1.95 -7.06
N ASN A 212 22.79 -1.34 -5.98
CA ASN A 212 24.04 -0.58 -5.99
C ASN A 212 25.28 -1.37 -5.52
N THR A 213 25.10 -2.54 -4.91
CA THR A 213 26.23 -3.38 -4.47
C THR A 213 26.76 -4.22 -5.65
N PRO A 214 28.08 -4.23 -5.92
CA PRO A 214 28.66 -5.12 -6.93
C PRO A 214 28.30 -6.59 -6.68
N GLY A 215 27.84 -7.29 -7.72
CA GLY A 215 27.33 -8.66 -7.61
C GLY A 215 25.89 -8.78 -7.11
N HIS A 216 25.23 -7.66 -6.85
CA HIS A 216 23.79 -7.52 -6.60
C HIS A 216 23.27 -8.48 -5.50
N ASP A 217 22.27 -9.28 -5.85
CA ASP A 217 21.59 -10.23 -4.98
C ASP A 217 22.55 -11.31 -4.46
N THR A 218 23.46 -11.78 -5.32
CA THR A 218 24.45 -12.80 -4.99
C THR A 218 25.36 -12.31 -3.87
N THR A 219 25.80 -11.06 -3.91
CA THR A 219 26.58 -10.48 -2.82
C THR A 219 25.70 -10.24 -1.59
N PHE A 220 24.55 -9.59 -1.77
CA PHE A 220 23.69 -9.17 -0.68
C PHE A 220 23.23 -10.35 0.19
N TYR A 221 22.69 -11.41 -0.40
CA TYR A 221 22.16 -12.54 0.39
C TYR A 221 23.25 -13.33 1.10
N ASN A 222 24.46 -13.43 0.53
CA ASN A 222 25.59 -14.03 1.24
C ASN A 222 26.02 -13.18 2.45
N VAL A 223 26.07 -11.85 2.28
CA VAL A 223 26.38 -10.92 3.36
C VAL A 223 25.30 -10.96 4.45
N MET A 224 24.03 -10.96 4.06
CA MET A 224 22.89 -11.07 4.98
C MET A 224 22.98 -12.33 5.83
N ASN A 225 23.21 -13.50 5.22
CA ASN A 225 23.34 -14.76 5.94
C ASN A 225 24.51 -14.72 6.93
N GLN A 226 25.68 -14.23 6.50
CA GLN A 226 26.85 -14.13 7.38
C GLN A 226 26.65 -13.13 8.53
N ALA A 227 25.98 -12.01 8.26
CA ALA A 227 25.66 -10.98 9.25
C ALA A 227 24.65 -11.50 10.29
N ALA A 228 23.64 -12.25 9.85
CA ALA A 228 22.65 -12.87 10.72
C ALA A 228 23.30 -13.88 11.69
N GLU A 229 24.27 -14.67 11.25
CA GLU A 229 25.07 -15.56 12.12
C GLU A 229 25.84 -14.79 13.21
N ASN A 230 26.25 -13.55 12.90
CA ASN A 230 26.96 -12.67 13.83
C ASN A 230 26.02 -11.78 14.67
N GLY A 231 24.70 -11.94 14.53
CA GLY A 231 23.70 -11.11 15.22
C GLY A 231 23.67 -9.65 14.76
N GLN A 232 24.19 -9.36 13.58
CA GLN A 232 24.19 -8.04 12.96
C GLN A 232 22.95 -7.86 12.07
N ASN A 233 22.47 -6.62 11.95
CA ASN A 233 21.32 -6.25 11.13
C ASN A 233 21.72 -5.42 9.90
N LEU A 234 20.73 -5.01 9.10
CA LEU A 234 20.94 -4.22 7.89
C LEU A 234 21.69 -2.91 8.14
N GLU A 235 21.38 -2.17 9.21
CA GLU A 235 22.03 -0.89 9.53
C GLU A 235 23.50 -1.07 9.99
N ASP A 236 23.82 -2.21 10.62
CA ASP A 236 25.19 -2.51 11.05
C ASP A 236 26.12 -2.74 9.85
N ILE A 237 25.59 -3.31 8.76
CA ILE A 237 26.35 -3.66 7.56
C ILE A 237 26.27 -2.56 6.49
N PHE A 238 25.10 -1.92 6.37
CA PHE A 238 24.79 -0.93 5.35
C PHE A 238 24.25 0.35 5.99
N PRO A 239 25.05 1.09 6.78
CA PRO A 239 24.58 2.24 7.56
C PRO A 239 23.96 3.34 6.69
N GLN A 240 24.29 3.42 5.40
CA GLN A 240 23.71 4.40 4.47
C GLN A 240 22.19 4.24 4.26
N VAL A 241 21.59 3.10 4.62
CA VAL A 241 20.14 2.88 4.48
C VAL A 241 19.32 3.86 5.31
N VAL A 242 19.89 4.44 6.37
CA VAL A 242 19.21 5.44 7.20
C VAL A 242 18.88 6.73 6.44
N HIS A 243 19.59 7.02 5.34
CA HIS A 243 19.31 8.17 4.49
C HIS A 243 18.17 7.93 3.48
N ASN A 244 17.65 6.70 3.40
CA ASN A 244 16.48 6.38 2.58
C ASN A 244 15.20 6.62 3.39
N TYR A 245 14.38 7.59 2.98
CA TYR A 245 13.13 7.93 3.68
C TYR A 245 12.15 6.76 3.87
N LYS A 246 12.23 5.73 3.02
CA LYS A 246 11.40 4.51 3.13
C LYS A 246 11.83 3.65 4.31
N HIS A 247 13.09 3.70 4.67
CA HIS A 247 13.70 2.83 5.67
C HIS A 247 13.05 2.92 7.06
N PRO A 248 12.93 4.10 7.70
CA PRO A 248 12.28 4.20 9.01
C PRO A 248 10.80 3.77 8.98
N LEU A 249 10.09 3.99 7.86
CA LEU A 249 8.71 3.56 7.70
C LEU A 249 8.57 2.04 7.64
N VAL A 250 9.41 1.36 6.84
CA VAL A 250 9.40 -0.10 6.75
C VAL A 250 9.88 -0.72 8.06
N LYS A 251 10.92 -0.16 8.70
CA LYS A 251 11.40 -0.63 10.00
C LYS A 251 10.32 -0.51 11.09
N ALA A 252 9.48 0.52 11.03
CA ALA A 252 8.35 0.70 11.94
C ALA A 252 7.22 -0.35 11.76
N ALA A 253 7.22 -1.13 10.68
CA ALA A 253 6.24 -2.20 10.48
C ALA A 253 6.27 -3.29 11.55
N ARG A 254 7.37 -3.40 12.32
CA ARG A 254 7.47 -4.26 13.52
C ARG A 254 6.43 -3.93 14.60
N HIS A 255 5.79 -2.77 14.51
CA HIS A 255 4.74 -2.33 15.44
C HIS A 255 3.33 -2.73 15.00
N CYS A 256 3.15 -3.22 13.77
CA CYS A 256 1.87 -3.75 13.30
C CYS A 256 1.51 -5.06 14.04
N ASP A 257 0.22 -5.39 14.11
CA ASP A 257 -0.23 -6.66 14.69
C ASP A 257 0.34 -7.87 13.92
N HIS A 258 0.40 -7.74 12.58
CA HIS A 258 0.94 -8.74 11.66
C HIS A 258 1.76 -8.09 10.54
N VAL A 259 2.65 -8.88 9.96
CA VAL A 259 3.36 -8.57 8.73
C VAL A 259 3.11 -9.69 7.73
N PHE A 260 2.63 -9.35 6.54
CA PHE A 260 2.49 -10.29 5.44
C PHE A 260 3.68 -10.14 4.50
N ALA A 261 4.49 -11.19 4.38
CA ALA A 261 5.61 -11.24 3.45
C ALA A 261 5.24 -12.10 2.25
N VAL A 262 5.40 -11.57 1.03
CA VAL A 262 4.99 -12.28 -0.21
C VAL A 262 5.89 -13.43 -0.64
N GLY A 263 6.99 -13.65 0.07
CA GLY A 263 7.92 -14.73 -0.22
C GLY A 263 8.99 -14.87 0.86
N ASP A 264 9.70 -15.98 0.80
CA ASP A 264 10.71 -16.37 1.78
C ASP A 264 11.86 -15.36 1.87
N PHE A 265 12.30 -14.81 0.73
CA PHE A 265 13.33 -13.76 0.71
C PHE A 265 12.86 -12.47 1.38
N VAL A 266 11.63 -12.02 1.11
CA VAL A 266 11.08 -10.81 1.75
C VAL A 266 11.00 -11.00 3.26
N ARG A 267 10.60 -12.20 3.73
CA ARG A 267 10.64 -12.53 5.16
C ARG A 267 12.07 -12.45 5.72
N ALA A 268 13.03 -13.10 5.07
CA ALA A 268 14.42 -13.09 5.51
C ALA A 268 15.02 -11.67 5.55
N GLU A 269 14.71 -10.85 4.55
CA GLU A 269 15.10 -9.45 4.49
C GLU A 269 14.50 -8.61 5.63
N LEU A 270 13.24 -8.84 6.00
CA LEU A 270 12.60 -8.19 7.16
C LEU A 270 13.26 -8.62 8.47
N GLU A 271 13.55 -9.91 8.62
CA GLU A 271 14.25 -10.45 9.80
C GLU A 271 15.67 -9.86 9.92
N PHE A 272 16.35 -9.63 8.80
CA PHE A 272 17.65 -8.95 8.75
C PHE A 272 17.56 -7.43 8.96
N LEU A 273 16.46 -6.79 8.51
CA LEU A 273 16.21 -5.36 8.69
C LEU A 273 16.19 -4.99 10.19
N ASP A 274 15.50 -5.78 11.00
CA ASP A 274 15.44 -5.60 12.45
C ASP A 274 15.11 -6.93 13.13
N SER A 275 15.95 -7.37 14.07
CA SER A 275 15.78 -8.65 14.79
C SER A 275 14.43 -8.81 15.50
N ARG A 276 13.68 -7.73 15.73
CA ARG A 276 12.31 -7.79 16.26
C ARG A 276 11.32 -8.43 15.28
N PHE A 277 11.55 -8.35 13.98
CA PHE A 277 10.73 -9.04 12.98
C PHE A 277 10.83 -10.56 13.13
N ALA A 278 12.00 -11.11 13.45
CA ALA A 278 12.20 -12.54 13.70
C ALA A 278 11.42 -13.07 14.93
N ARG A 279 11.03 -12.17 15.84
CA ARG A 279 10.19 -12.48 17.01
C ARG A 279 8.72 -12.07 16.82
N GLY A 280 8.42 -11.39 15.72
CA GLY A 280 7.10 -10.87 15.40
C GLY A 280 6.23 -11.88 14.65
N ASN A 281 5.00 -11.47 14.35
CA ASN A 281 4.06 -12.27 13.58
C ASN A 281 4.24 -11.98 12.08
N ILE A 282 5.12 -12.74 11.43
CA ILE A 282 5.24 -12.72 9.96
C ILE A 282 4.50 -13.92 9.38
N ASP A 283 3.49 -13.65 8.57
CA ASP A 283 2.77 -14.64 7.78
C ASP A 283 3.29 -14.60 6.33
N LEU A 284 3.63 -15.76 5.77
CA LEU A 284 3.97 -15.88 4.36
C LEU A 284 2.68 -15.89 3.52
N VAL A 285 2.50 -14.85 2.71
CA VAL A 285 1.30 -14.64 1.88
C VAL A 285 1.70 -14.43 0.43
N TYR A 286 1.98 -15.53 -0.26
CA TYR A 286 2.36 -15.49 -1.68
C TYR A 286 1.29 -14.82 -2.54
N ASN A 287 1.74 -14.00 -3.49
CA ASN A 287 0.86 -13.37 -4.47
C ASN A 287 0.26 -14.44 -5.40
N GLY A 288 -1.00 -14.79 -5.15
CA GLY A 288 -1.73 -15.75 -5.97
C GLY A 288 -2.16 -15.13 -7.29
N ILE A 289 -1.93 -15.86 -8.40
CA ILE A 289 -2.50 -15.55 -9.70
C ILE A 289 -3.57 -16.59 -10.09
N PRO A 290 -4.60 -16.21 -10.84
CA PRO A 290 -5.58 -17.16 -11.36
C PRO A 290 -4.92 -18.24 -12.23
N ALA A 291 -5.13 -19.50 -11.84
CA ALA A 291 -4.58 -20.66 -12.53
C ALA A 291 -5.41 -21.05 -13.76
N ALA A 292 -5.21 -20.24 -14.79
CA ALA A 292 -5.64 -20.42 -16.15
C ALA A 292 -5.38 -21.80 -16.76
N SER A 293 -6.42 -22.48 -17.28
CA SER A 293 -6.22 -23.65 -18.12
C SER A 293 -5.93 -23.23 -19.57
N LEU A 294 -4.70 -23.48 -20.05
CA LEU A 294 -4.30 -23.24 -21.44
C LEU A 294 -4.39 -24.51 -22.26
N THR A 295 -4.97 -24.43 -23.46
CA THR A 295 -5.00 -25.54 -24.40
C THR A 295 -3.72 -25.60 -25.23
N MET A 296 -3.33 -26.80 -25.66
CA MET A 296 -2.20 -26.98 -26.60
C MET A 296 -2.39 -26.19 -27.91
N ARG A 297 -3.64 -26.01 -28.36
CA ARG A 297 -3.97 -25.20 -29.53
C ARG A 297 -3.61 -23.72 -29.32
N GLN A 298 -3.98 -23.14 -28.18
CA GLN A 298 -3.63 -21.75 -27.84
C GLN A 298 -2.12 -21.55 -27.73
N LYS A 299 -1.41 -22.53 -27.14
CA LYS A 299 0.06 -22.50 -27.06
C LYS A 299 0.70 -22.52 -28.45
N ARG A 300 0.26 -23.41 -29.35
CA ARG A 300 0.75 -23.48 -30.74
C ARG A 300 0.44 -22.22 -31.54
N ALA A 301 -0.75 -21.64 -31.36
CA ALA A 301 -1.10 -20.38 -32.01
C ALA A 301 -0.18 -19.23 -31.57
N SER A 302 0.08 -19.11 -30.27
CA SER A 302 1.00 -18.09 -29.74
C SER A 302 2.44 -18.30 -30.22
N GLN A 303 2.88 -19.56 -30.30
CA GLN A 303 4.17 -19.93 -30.86
C GLN A 303 4.29 -19.55 -32.34
N ALA A 304 3.25 -19.80 -33.13
CA ALA A 304 3.23 -19.44 -34.55
C ALA A 304 3.36 -17.93 -34.77
N LEU A 305 2.70 -17.10 -33.94
CA LEU A 305 2.85 -15.64 -34.00
C LEU A 305 4.30 -15.19 -33.74
N LEU A 306 4.98 -15.79 -32.76
CA LEU A 306 6.40 -15.51 -32.49
C LEU A 306 7.31 -15.97 -33.63
N GLN A 307 7.00 -17.11 -34.25
CA GLN A 307 7.74 -17.62 -35.41
C GLN A 307 7.56 -16.71 -36.63
N GLU A 308 6.34 -16.25 -36.89
CA GLU A 308 6.03 -15.29 -37.95
C GLU A 308 6.75 -13.96 -37.72
N TYR A 309 6.71 -13.45 -36.48
CA TYR A 309 7.46 -12.24 -36.11
C TYR A 309 8.97 -12.40 -36.35
N ALA A 310 9.55 -13.53 -35.94
CA ALA A 310 10.95 -13.82 -36.16
C ALA A 310 11.30 -13.92 -37.66
N ALA A 311 10.47 -14.61 -38.46
CA ALA A 311 10.65 -14.67 -39.91
C ALA A 311 10.56 -13.27 -40.55
N ASN A 312 9.61 -12.45 -40.13
CA ASN A 312 9.48 -11.07 -40.62
C ASN A 312 10.70 -10.20 -40.27
N LEU A 313 11.37 -10.46 -39.15
CA LEU A 313 12.59 -9.75 -38.75
C LEU A 313 13.85 -10.23 -39.46
N PHE A 314 13.96 -11.55 -39.72
CA PHE A 314 15.23 -12.18 -40.09
C PHE A 314 15.24 -12.85 -41.48
N GLY A 315 14.10 -12.92 -42.17
CA GLY A 315 13.94 -13.58 -43.48
C GLY A 315 13.67 -15.08 -43.36
#